data_AF-A0A942F0E2-F1
#
_entry.id   AF-A0A942F0E2-F1
#
_cell.length_a   1.000
_cell.length_b   1.000
_cell.length_c   1.000
_cell.angle_alpha   90.00
_cell.angle_beta   90.00
_cell.angle_gamma   90.00
#
_symmetry.space_group_name_H-M   'P 1'
#
loop_
_entity.id
_entity.type
_entity.pdbx_description
1 polymer ?
#
loop_
_entity_poly.entity_id
_entity_poly.type
_entity_poly.pdbx_seq_one_letter_code
_entity_poly.pdbx_strand_id
1 'polypeptide(L)'
;MEKLRASATGTAAENVRSIQSLLENRPRPEKLLTSEWLPPLHTFADQEDLHLEETLWSDLSDPHEGLLILHRSDEEDELLAQEVDVDQEDTPPQALQESRSIAFQNQEDQQYLPYSWNHLRSDELVVLQEKIQFQLSKPDQNRRLLAATTALALCTRRSMRTVEAIRLSASGGEEWQLDIENRRLHRLPSRRAVRWKQDESTTSWISPLSDLWVIELSPAIAETLQTAARENPQALTVGQLWGQEDAPLETSFNRWCSEIPGLERVSSGLLVRQPEQTAFENTLDHTFTRLLTAPARAGIPGAGAYPSWTSTQVAQTLDLISASAGTMVSTSPYLNALGSELDPDDLLLRAALRPLPLWERRC
;
A
#
# COMPACT_ATOMS: atom_id res chain seq x y z
N MET A 1 -51.50 50.95 -17.68
CA MET A 1 -51.16 50.64 -19.08
C MET A 1 -49.96 49.70 -19.08
N GLU A 2 -50.04 48.60 -18.32
CA GLU A 2 -50.53 47.29 -18.80
C GLU A 2 -49.59 46.67 -19.83
N LYS A 3 -48.58 45.96 -19.31
CA LYS A 3 -48.10 44.64 -19.77
C LYS A 3 -46.75 44.37 -19.11
N LEU A 4 -46.78 43.90 -17.85
CA LEU A 4 -45.70 43.18 -17.17
C LEU A 4 -46.23 42.57 -15.85
N ARG A 5 -47.42 41.97 -15.92
CA ARG A 5 -48.04 41.16 -14.86
C ARG A 5 -48.76 39.99 -15.50
N ALA A 6 -48.01 38.95 -15.84
CA ALA A 6 -48.44 37.55 -15.94
C ALA A 6 -47.23 36.72 -16.38
N SER A 7 -47.07 35.54 -15.79
CA SER A 7 -46.01 34.55 -16.05
C SER A 7 -44.73 34.64 -15.21
N ALA A 8 -44.86 34.52 -13.88
CA ALA A 8 -43.79 33.96 -13.04
C ALA A 8 -44.30 33.46 -11.66
N THR A 9 -45.49 32.84 -11.60
CA THR A 9 -46.02 32.30 -10.33
C THR A 9 -46.67 30.92 -10.52
N GLY A 10 -46.02 30.04 -11.29
CA GLY A 10 -46.52 28.69 -11.58
C GLY A 10 -45.57 27.54 -11.26
N THR A 11 -44.26 27.68 -11.43
CA THR A 11 -43.37 26.51 -11.52
C THR A 11 -42.49 26.24 -10.29
N ALA A 12 -42.40 27.14 -9.32
CA ALA A 12 -41.60 26.92 -8.11
C ALA A 12 -42.37 26.21 -6.98
N ALA A 13 -43.69 26.40 -6.90
CA ALA A 13 -44.50 25.83 -5.82
C ALA A 13 -44.91 24.37 -6.07
N GLU A 14 -44.98 23.92 -7.34
CA GLU A 14 -45.29 22.53 -7.70
C GLU A 14 -44.06 21.61 -7.57
N ASN A 15 -42.85 22.11 -7.84
CA ASN A 15 -41.62 21.33 -7.69
C ASN A 15 -41.24 21.08 -6.22
N VAL A 16 -41.56 22.02 -5.31
CA VAL A 16 -41.30 21.83 -3.87
C VAL A 16 -42.22 20.78 -3.26
N ARG A 17 -43.48 20.67 -3.72
CA ARG A 17 -44.39 19.62 -3.22
C ARG A 17 -44.06 18.22 -3.75
N SER A 18 -43.51 18.10 -4.96
CA SER A 18 -43.13 16.80 -5.54
C SER A 18 -41.87 16.19 -4.90
N ILE A 19 -40.95 17.03 -4.41
CA ILE A 19 -39.74 16.58 -3.68
C ILE A 19 -40.10 16.22 -2.23
N GLN A 20 -41.03 16.97 -1.62
CA GLN A 20 -41.48 16.71 -0.25
C GLN A 20 -42.26 15.39 -0.14
N SER A 21 -43.07 15.02 -1.15
CA SER A 21 -43.75 13.71 -1.18
C SER A 21 -42.84 12.52 -1.46
N LEU A 22 -41.64 12.75 -2.04
CA LEU A 22 -40.64 11.70 -2.26
C LEU A 22 -39.78 11.43 -1.01
N LEU A 23 -39.68 12.41 -0.11
CA LEU A 23 -38.96 12.28 1.17
C LEU A 23 -39.81 11.66 2.30
N GLU A 24 -41.13 11.62 2.16
CA GLU A 24 -42.04 11.13 3.22
C GLU A 24 -42.30 9.61 3.17
N ASN A 25 -41.85 8.89 2.12
CA ASN A 25 -42.15 7.46 1.94
C ASN A 25 -40.93 6.53 1.84
N ARG A 26 -39.75 6.94 2.33
CA ARG A 26 -38.61 6.01 2.50
C ARG A 26 -38.00 6.13 3.89
N PRO A 27 -37.65 5.00 4.54
CA PRO A 27 -36.91 5.04 5.80
C PRO A 27 -35.56 5.74 5.54
N ARG A 28 -35.26 6.78 6.31
CA ARG A 28 -33.95 7.45 6.28
C ARG A 28 -32.90 6.49 6.86
N PRO A 29 -31.74 6.29 6.21
CA PRO A 29 -30.59 5.71 6.89
C PRO A 29 -30.18 6.66 8.02
N GLU A 30 -30.04 6.14 9.23
CA GLU A 30 -30.06 6.91 10.48
C GLU A 30 -28.76 7.66 10.81
N LYS A 31 -27.68 7.58 10.01
CA LYS A 31 -26.42 8.27 10.34
C LYS A 31 -25.68 8.78 9.09
N LEU A 32 -26.13 9.90 8.55
CA LEU A 32 -25.31 10.80 7.74
C LEU A 32 -25.08 12.06 8.58
N LEU A 33 -23.91 12.18 9.21
CA LEU A 33 -23.50 13.44 9.82
C LEU A 33 -22.92 14.33 8.72
N THR A 34 -23.79 15.08 8.06
CA THR A 34 -23.39 16.23 7.23
C THR A 34 -22.83 17.33 8.13
N SER A 35 -21.73 17.91 7.69
CA SER A 35 -20.96 18.95 8.39
C SER A 35 -21.79 20.20 8.71
N GLU A 36 -22.33 20.27 9.91
CA GLU A 36 -22.57 21.52 10.63
C GLU A 36 -21.84 21.36 11.97
N TRP A 37 -21.19 22.41 12.48
CA TRP A 37 -20.27 22.41 13.63
C TRP A 37 -18.77 22.17 13.34
N LEU A 38 -18.22 22.97 12.43
CA LEU A 38 -16.80 23.36 12.43
C LEU A 38 -16.69 24.83 12.91
N PRO A 39 -15.71 25.21 13.75
CA PRO A 39 -15.34 26.62 13.89
C PRO A 39 -14.62 27.10 12.62
N PRO A 40 -14.67 28.41 12.28
CA PRO A 40 -14.35 28.89 10.94
C PRO A 40 -12.83 28.88 10.72
N LEU A 41 -12.36 28.03 9.81
CA LEU A 41 -11.07 28.23 9.14
C LEU A 41 -11.37 28.81 7.76
N HIS A 42 -11.13 30.12 7.65
CA HIS A 42 -11.07 30.97 6.46
C HIS A 42 -11.85 30.49 5.23
N THR A 43 -13.05 31.04 5.07
CA THR A 43 -13.75 31.20 3.80
C THR A 43 -12.90 32.04 2.83
N PHE A 44 -12.48 31.44 1.73
CA PHE A 44 -12.44 32.14 0.45
C PHE A 44 -13.41 31.42 -0.49
N ALA A 45 -14.40 32.19 -0.93
CA ALA A 45 -15.34 31.79 -1.94
C ALA A 45 -14.61 31.65 -3.28
N ASP A 46 -14.83 30.53 -3.95
CA ASP A 46 -15.36 30.52 -5.31
C ASP A 46 -16.04 29.17 -5.55
N GLN A 47 -17.32 29.22 -5.93
CA GLN A 47 -18.10 28.06 -6.38
C GLN A 47 -17.67 27.74 -7.81
N GLU A 48 -17.13 26.54 -8.04
CA GLU A 48 -17.27 25.87 -9.33
C GLU A 48 -17.95 24.51 -9.13
N ASP A 49 -19.01 24.32 -9.91
CA ASP A 49 -19.91 23.17 -9.89
C ASP A 49 -19.17 21.86 -10.20
N LEU A 50 -19.00 20.99 -9.20
CA LEU A 50 -18.63 19.58 -9.42
C LEU A 50 -19.89 18.75 -9.62
N HIS A 51 -20.23 18.50 -10.88
CA HIS A 51 -21.12 17.40 -11.27
C HIS A 51 -20.44 16.06 -10.94
N LEU A 52 -20.71 15.53 -9.75
CA LEU A 52 -20.41 14.14 -9.42
C LEU A 52 -21.34 13.23 -10.24
N GLU A 53 -20.79 12.52 -11.22
CA GLU A 53 -21.52 11.48 -11.94
C GLU A 53 -21.95 10.36 -10.96
N GLU A 54 -23.23 10.01 -11.03
CA GLU A 54 -23.97 9.04 -10.20
C GLU A 54 -23.46 7.58 -10.26
N THR A 55 -22.33 7.31 -10.90
CA THR A 55 -21.86 5.96 -11.24
C THR A 55 -21.02 5.25 -10.17
N LEU A 56 -20.73 5.90 -9.03
CA LEU A 56 -19.96 5.31 -7.92
C LEU A 56 -20.82 4.58 -6.87
N TRP A 57 -22.16 4.61 -6.99
CA TRP A 57 -23.06 4.16 -5.92
C TRP A 57 -23.73 2.80 -6.13
N SER A 58 -23.45 2.08 -7.23
CA SER A 58 -24.24 0.88 -7.57
C SER A 58 -23.72 -0.45 -7.01
N ASP A 59 -22.56 -0.51 -6.35
CA ASP A 59 -21.95 -1.80 -5.90
C ASP A 59 -21.80 -1.96 -4.37
N LEU A 60 -22.36 -1.07 -3.55
CA LEU A 60 -22.27 -1.13 -2.07
C LEU A 60 -23.42 -1.91 -1.39
N SER A 61 -23.96 -2.94 -2.04
CA SER A 61 -25.05 -3.77 -1.49
C SER A 61 -24.58 -5.00 -0.70
N ASP A 62 -23.45 -4.91 0.02
CA ASP A 62 -22.99 -5.95 0.95
C ASP A 62 -22.91 -5.36 2.38
N PRO A 63 -23.59 -5.92 3.40
CA PRO A 63 -23.82 -5.25 4.69
C PRO A 63 -22.68 -5.43 5.70
N HIS A 64 -21.43 -5.49 5.24
CA HIS A 64 -20.26 -5.38 6.11
C HIS A 64 -19.86 -3.90 6.18
N GLU A 65 -20.49 -3.16 7.10
CA GLU A 65 -20.31 -1.72 7.30
C GLU A 65 -18.96 -1.39 7.95
N GLY A 66 -17.93 -1.10 7.15
CA GLY A 66 -16.71 -0.42 7.59
C GLY A 66 -16.86 1.10 7.58
N LEU A 67 -16.22 1.79 8.53
CA LEU A 67 -16.10 3.26 8.53
C LEU A 67 -15.01 3.68 7.55
N LEU A 68 -15.38 4.48 6.56
CA LEU A 68 -14.44 4.96 5.56
C LEU A 68 -13.77 6.26 6.04
N ILE A 69 -12.52 6.16 6.51
CA ILE A 69 -11.71 7.32 6.90
C ILE A 69 -11.14 7.95 5.64
N LEU A 70 -11.64 9.14 5.31
CA LEU A 70 -11.13 9.95 4.20
C LEU A 70 -10.00 10.86 4.70
N HIS A 71 -8.78 10.61 4.25
CA HIS A 71 -7.66 11.51 4.50
C HIS A 71 -7.56 12.52 3.34
N ARG A 72 -7.73 13.80 3.64
CA ARG A 72 -7.45 14.90 2.71
C ARG A 72 -5.99 15.32 2.91
N SER A 73 -5.13 15.07 1.91
CA SER A 73 -3.80 15.69 1.90
C SER A 73 -3.90 17.07 1.26
N ASP A 74 -3.16 18.04 1.78
CA ASP A 74 -3.19 19.44 1.30
C ASP A 74 -2.66 19.64 -0.13
N GLU A 75 -2.15 18.60 -0.78
CA GLU A 75 -1.45 18.71 -2.08
C GLU A 75 -2.26 18.35 -3.31
N GLU A 76 -3.47 17.80 -3.19
CA GLU A 76 -4.45 17.64 -4.27
C GLU A 76 -5.74 17.07 -3.63
N ASP A 77 -6.92 17.42 -4.15
CA ASP A 77 -8.23 16.96 -3.66
C ASP A 77 -8.46 15.45 -3.86
N GLU A 78 -7.56 14.61 -3.36
CA GLU A 78 -7.62 13.16 -3.45
C GLU A 78 -7.79 12.58 -2.04
N LEU A 79 -8.98 12.03 -1.79
CA LEU A 79 -9.33 11.41 -0.51
C LEU A 79 -8.73 10.02 -0.47
N LEU A 80 -7.72 9.80 0.38
CA LEU A 80 -7.24 8.45 0.66
C LEU A 80 -8.24 7.81 1.63
N ALA A 81 -9.07 6.92 1.10
CA ALA A 81 -10.04 6.14 1.86
C ALA A 81 -9.35 4.94 2.52
N GLN A 82 -9.35 4.90 3.85
CA GLN A 82 -9.06 3.69 4.61
C GLN A 82 -10.34 3.21 5.28
N GLU A 83 -10.77 2.00 4.93
CA GLU A 83 -11.85 1.33 5.63
C GLU A 83 -11.34 0.85 7.00
N VAL A 84 -12.04 1.24 8.05
CA VAL A 84 -11.78 0.84 9.43
C VAL A 84 -13.01 0.10 9.92
N ASP A 85 -12.81 -1.13 10.39
CA ASP A 85 -13.82 -1.85 11.13
C ASP A 85 -14.03 -1.13 12.47
N VAL A 86 -15.13 -0.39 12.59
CA VAL A 86 -15.57 0.21 13.85
C VAL A 86 -16.60 -0.72 14.47
N ASP A 87 -16.56 -0.88 15.78
CA ASP A 87 -17.56 -1.70 16.47
C ASP A 87 -18.96 -1.14 16.21
N GLN A 88 -19.88 -1.99 15.75
CA GLN A 88 -21.26 -1.58 15.49
C GLN A 88 -21.98 -1.13 16.77
N GLU A 89 -21.45 -1.51 17.95
CA GLU A 89 -21.96 -1.09 19.24
C GLU A 89 -21.45 0.31 19.67
N ASP A 90 -20.50 0.91 18.96
CA ASP A 90 -19.94 2.20 19.34
C ASP A 90 -20.91 3.37 19.15
N THR A 91 -20.94 4.26 20.14
CA THR A 91 -21.64 5.53 20.00
C THR A 91 -20.92 6.42 18.99
N PRO A 92 -21.63 7.32 18.28
CA PRO A 92 -20.99 8.21 17.30
C PRO A 92 -19.76 8.99 17.81
N PRO A 93 -19.72 9.47 19.08
CA PRO A 93 -18.51 10.07 19.64
C PRO A 93 -17.34 9.08 19.82
N GLN A 94 -17.59 7.81 20.15
CA GLN A 94 -16.56 6.78 20.29
C GLN A 94 -15.96 6.44 18.92
N ALA A 95 -16.82 6.20 17.92
CA ALA A 95 -16.39 5.99 16.53
C ALA A 95 -15.58 7.18 15.98
N LEU A 96 -15.96 8.41 16.33
CA LEU A 96 -15.20 9.61 15.95
C LEU A 96 -13.84 9.68 16.67
N GLN A 97 -13.78 9.29 17.94
CA GLN A 97 -12.54 9.27 18.70
C GLN A 97 -11.58 8.20 18.15
N GLU A 98 -12.09 7.01 17.85
CA GLU A 98 -11.34 5.91 17.27
C GLU A 98 -10.78 6.29 15.90
N SER A 99 -11.64 6.83 15.01
CA SER A 99 -11.20 7.27 13.68
C SER A 99 -10.13 8.35 13.74
N ARG A 100 -10.25 9.32 14.67
CA ARG A 100 -9.18 10.31 14.91
C ARG A 100 -7.90 9.69 15.43
N SER A 101 -8.00 8.72 16.33
CA SER A 101 -6.83 8.01 16.86
C SER A 101 -6.06 7.31 15.74
N ILE A 102 -6.79 6.61 14.86
CA ILE A 102 -6.20 5.92 13.69
C ILE A 102 -5.58 6.94 12.72
N ALA A 103 -6.28 8.05 12.46
CA ALA A 103 -5.74 9.10 11.60
C ALA A 103 -4.43 9.69 12.14
N PHE A 104 -4.34 9.98 13.45
CA PHE A 104 -3.10 10.47 14.05
C PHE A 104 -1.99 9.43 14.06
N GLN A 105 -2.32 8.16 14.32
CA GLN A 105 -1.33 7.08 14.26
C GLN A 105 -0.78 6.90 12.85
N ASN A 106 -1.63 6.92 11.82
CA ASN A 106 -1.21 6.88 10.44
C ASN A 106 -0.33 8.08 10.06
N GLN A 107 -0.67 9.28 10.56
CA GLN A 107 0.13 10.47 10.33
C GLN A 107 1.51 10.37 10.99
N GLU A 108 1.59 9.84 12.22
CA GLU A 108 2.85 9.56 12.91
C GLU A 108 3.69 8.55 12.13
N ASP A 109 3.08 7.45 11.69
CA ASP A 109 3.77 6.38 10.94
C ASP A 109 4.35 6.92 9.62
N GLN A 110 3.71 7.89 8.98
CA GLN A 110 4.21 8.55 7.77
C GLN A 110 5.40 9.49 8.01
N GLN A 111 5.72 9.81 9.28
CA GLN A 111 6.91 10.59 9.63
C GLN A 111 8.17 9.74 9.78
N TYR A 112 8.06 8.40 9.72
CA TYR A 112 9.20 7.47 9.80
C TYR A 112 10.14 7.72 10.99
N LEU A 113 9.56 7.98 12.17
CA LEU A 113 10.29 8.31 13.38
C LEU A 113 11.02 7.07 13.93
N PRO A 114 12.37 7.02 13.93
CA PRO A 114 13.12 5.79 14.25
C PRO A 114 12.92 5.25 15.68
N TYR A 115 12.49 6.11 16.60
CA TYR A 115 12.29 5.78 18.01
C TYR A 115 10.81 5.77 18.42
N SER A 116 9.88 5.78 17.46
CA SER A 116 8.45 5.61 17.78
C SER A 116 8.21 4.25 18.43
N TRP A 117 7.26 4.22 19.36
CA TRP A 117 6.89 2.99 20.06
C TRP A 117 6.34 1.92 19.10
N ASN A 118 5.75 2.33 17.97
CA ASN A 118 5.14 1.45 16.99
C ASN A 118 6.12 0.89 15.95
N HIS A 119 7.42 1.14 16.11
CA HIS A 119 8.48 0.67 15.22
C HIS A 119 9.43 -0.28 15.96
N LEU A 120 10.05 -1.21 15.22
CA LEU A 120 11.18 -1.96 15.76
C LEU A 120 12.37 -1.00 15.91
N ARG A 121 13.03 -1.06 17.06
CA ARG A 121 14.28 -0.32 17.25
C ARG A 121 15.41 -1.05 16.55
N SER A 122 16.47 -0.32 16.24
CA SER A 122 17.64 -0.89 15.56
C SER A 122 18.31 -2.02 16.35
N ASP A 123 18.37 -1.91 17.69
CA ASP A 123 18.89 -2.96 18.57
C ASP A 123 18.00 -4.22 18.56
N GLU A 124 16.69 -4.04 18.63
CA GLU A 124 15.71 -5.13 18.54
C GLU A 124 15.76 -5.83 17.19
N LEU A 125 15.89 -5.06 16.10
CA LEU A 125 16.02 -5.60 14.75
C LEU A 125 17.27 -6.47 14.64
N VAL A 126 18.43 -5.99 15.11
CA VAL A 126 19.67 -6.77 15.09
C VAL A 126 19.50 -8.09 15.86
N VAL A 127 18.95 -8.04 17.08
CA VAL A 127 18.70 -9.24 17.88
C VAL A 127 17.73 -10.19 17.17
N LEU A 128 16.65 -9.68 16.58
CA LEU A 128 15.67 -10.48 15.85
C LEU A 128 16.31 -11.17 14.63
N GLN A 129 17.11 -10.45 13.84
CA GLN A 129 17.80 -11.00 12.67
C GLN A 129 18.80 -12.09 13.07
N GLU A 130 19.58 -11.89 14.14
CA GLU A 130 20.47 -12.91 14.68
C GLU A 130 19.71 -14.17 15.11
N LYS A 131 18.55 -13.99 15.75
CA LYS A 131 17.72 -15.10 16.21
C LYS A 131 17.06 -15.86 15.07
N ILE A 132 16.64 -15.17 14.01
CA ILE A 132 16.17 -15.80 12.76
C ILE A 132 17.26 -16.71 12.20
N GLN A 133 18.47 -16.19 12.00
CA GLN A 133 19.58 -16.98 11.45
C GLN A 133 19.96 -18.15 12.36
N PHE A 134 19.96 -17.94 13.67
CA PHE A 134 20.21 -19.00 14.64
C PHE A 134 19.18 -20.13 14.51
N GLN A 135 17.88 -19.83 14.44
CA GLN A 135 16.84 -20.86 14.35
C GLN A 135 16.85 -21.58 13.00
N LEU A 136 17.14 -20.88 11.90
CA LEU A 136 17.29 -21.49 10.58
C LEU A 136 18.40 -22.55 10.54
N SER A 137 19.42 -22.43 11.40
CA SER A 137 20.51 -23.40 11.54
C SER A 137 20.20 -24.61 12.43
N LYS A 138 19.07 -24.60 13.16
CA LYS A 138 18.69 -25.67 14.08
C LYS A 138 17.94 -26.79 13.37
N PRO A 139 17.95 -28.02 13.91
CA PRO A 139 17.25 -29.16 13.29
C PRO A 139 15.72 -29.12 13.46
N ASP A 140 15.20 -28.28 14.35
CA ASP A 140 13.76 -28.19 14.63
C ASP A 140 13.02 -27.50 13.48
N GLN A 141 12.27 -28.29 12.70
CA GLN A 141 11.59 -27.82 11.50
C GLN A 141 10.53 -26.75 11.79
N ASN A 142 9.80 -26.83 12.91
CA ASN A 142 8.79 -25.83 13.26
C ASN A 142 9.44 -24.48 13.58
N ARG A 143 10.54 -24.49 14.35
CA ARG A 143 11.31 -23.28 14.64
C ARG A 143 11.95 -22.68 13.39
N ARG A 144 12.47 -23.53 12.49
CA ARG A 144 12.98 -23.06 11.19
C ARG A 144 11.86 -22.40 10.39
N LEU A 145 10.68 -23.00 10.33
CA LEU A 145 9.55 -22.46 9.58
C LEU A 145 9.06 -21.13 10.18
N LEU A 146 9.02 -21.02 11.51
CA LEU A 146 8.71 -19.76 12.19
C LEU A 146 9.74 -18.67 11.84
N ALA A 147 11.03 -19.01 11.84
CA ALA A 147 12.09 -18.08 11.46
C ALA A 147 12.02 -17.68 9.97
N ALA A 148 11.78 -18.64 9.08
CA ALA A 148 11.62 -18.40 7.65
C ALA A 148 10.41 -17.49 7.34
N THR A 149 9.27 -17.75 7.96
CA THR A 149 8.07 -16.92 7.82
C THR A 149 8.24 -15.53 8.43
N THR A 150 8.96 -15.41 9.54
CA THR A 150 9.34 -14.12 10.13
C THR A 150 10.22 -13.31 9.17
N ALA A 151 11.20 -13.95 8.52
CA ALA A 151 12.03 -13.30 7.51
C ALA A 151 11.21 -12.80 6.31
N LEU A 152 10.22 -13.59 5.86
CA LEU A 152 9.28 -13.16 4.82
C LEU A 152 8.42 -11.97 5.29
N ALA A 153 7.93 -11.98 6.51
CA ALA A 153 7.14 -10.88 7.08
C ALA A 153 7.94 -9.57 7.09
N LEU A 154 9.21 -9.64 7.53
CA LEU A 154 10.15 -8.51 7.58
C LEU A 154 10.49 -7.92 6.21
N CYS A 155 10.37 -8.67 5.10
CA CYS A 155 10.66 -8.15 3.76
C CYS A 155 9.41 -7.80 2.94
N THR A 156 8.22 -8.29 3.32
CA THR A 156 6.97 -8.13 2.55
C THR A 156 6.00 -7.10 3.12
N ARG A 157 6.38 -6.39 4.19
CA ARG A 157 5.53 -5.42 4.90
C ARG A 157 4.27 -6.10 5.45
N ARG A 158 4.45 -7.27 6.06
CA ARG A 158 3.36 -8.09 6.61
C ARG A 158 3.60 -8.38 8.09
N SER A 159 2.50 -8.43 8.83
CA SER A 159 2.45 -9.05 10.16
C SER A 159 2.42 -10.57 10.01
N MET A 160 2.65 -11.30 11.10
CA MET A 160 2.53 -12.76 11.09
C MET A 160 1.11 -13.22 10.75
N ARG A 161 0.08 -12.44 11.10
CA ARG A 161 -1.30 -12.70 10.68
C ARG A 161 -1.48 -12.60 9.16
N THR A 162 -0.84 -11.61 8.54
CA THR A 162 -1.01 -11.33 7.11
C THR A 162 -0.01 -12.06 6.21
N VAL A 163 1.12 -12.54 6.75
CA VAL A 163 2.12 -13.32 6.00
C VAL A 163 1.55 -14.68 5.60
N GLU A 164 0.64 -15.23 6.40
CA GLU A 164 -0.08 -16.47 6.11
C GLU A 164 -0.84 -16.43 4.77
N ALA A 165 -1.28 -15.23 4.35
CA ALA A 165 -2.04 -15.02 3.13
C ALA A 165 -1.16 -14.91 1.86
N ILE A 166 0.17 -14.93 1.97
CA ILE A 166 1.06 -14.98 0.80
C ILE A 166 0.75 -16.26 0.02
N ARG A 167 0.38 -16.10 -1.25
CA ARG A 167 0.04 -17.22 -2.13
C ARG A 167 1.29 -17.91 -2.65
N LEU A 168 1.20 -19.23 -2.78
CA LEU A 168 2.20 -20.06 -3.44
C LEU A 168 1.89 -20.09 -4.93
N SER A 169 2.78 -19.52 -5.74
CA SER A 169 2.54 -19.33 -7.17
C SER A 169 3.83 -19.02 -7.91
N ALA A 170 3.95 -19.54 -9.13
CA ALA A 170 5.05 -19.22 -10.05
C ALA A 170 4.82 -17.93 -10.85
N SER A 171 3.61 -17.37 -10.85
CA SER A 171 3.29 -16.14 -11.60
C SER A 171 3.39 -14.88 -10.74
N GLY A 172 3.83 -13.78 -11.35
CA GLY A 172 3.84 -12.47 -10.71
C GLY A 172 2.44 -11.94 -10.41
N GLY A 173 2.30 -11.11 -9.38
CA GLY A 173 1.08 -10.33 -9.15
C GLY A 173 1.36 -9.06 -8.35
N GLU A 174 0.32 -8.27 -8.12
CA GLU A 174 0.42 -6.96 -7.47
C GLU A 174 0.90 -7.04 -6.01
N GLU A 175 0.60 -8.16 -5.35
CA GLU A 175 1.11 -8.56 -4.05
C GLU A 175 2.29 -9.52 -4.19
N TRP A 176 3.12 -9.60 -3.14
CA TRP A 176 4.18 -10.59 -3.04
C TRP A 176 3.62 -12.02 -3.13
N GLN A 177 4.19 -12.83 -4.01
CA GLN A 177 3.89 -14.25 -4.19
C GLN A 177 5.16 -15.08 -4.02
N LEU A 178 5.00 -16.29 -3.48
CA LEU A 178 6.10 -17.18 -3.17
C LEU A 178 6.15 -18.33 -4.18
N ASP A 179 7.24 -18.40 -4.94
CA ASP A 179 7.61 -19.55 -5.76
C ASP A 179 8.59 -20.44 -4.98
N ILE A 180 8.06 -21.52 -4.40
CA ILE A 180 8.85 -22.47 -3.61
C ILE A 180 9.79 -23.28 -4.50
N GLU A 181 9.41 -23.59 -5.74
CA GLU A 181 10.20 -24.43 -6.64
C GLU A 181 11.45 -23.68 -7.10
N ASN A 182 11.28 -22.43 -7.53
CA ASN A 182 12.37 -21.56 -7.98
C ASN A 182 13.02 -20.76 -6.86
N ARG A 183 12.56 -20.92 -5.60
CA ARG A 183 13.10 -20.25 -4.41
C ARG A 183 13.04 -18.74 -4.50
N ARG A 184 11.93 -18.22 -5.03
CA ARG A 184 11.77 -16.80 -5.34
C ARG A 184 10.55 -16.24 -4.64
N LEU A 185 10.70 -15.00 -4.22
CA LEU A 185 9.58 -14.15 -3.85
C LEU A 185 9.48 -13.07 -4.90
N HIS A 186 8.29 -12.89 -5.49
CA HIS A 186 8.13 -11.96 -6.59
C HIS A 186 6.89 -11.09 -6.50
N ARG A 187 6.97 -9.91 -7.11
CA ARG A 187 5.91 -8.91 -7.09
C ARG A 187 6.02 -7.99 -8.29
N LEU A 188 4.88 -7.62 -8.87
CA LEU A 188 4.82 -6.61 -9.92
C LEU A 188 5.20 -5.24 -9.33
N PRO A 189 6.00 -4.45 -10.05
CA PRO A 189 6.30 -3.09 -9.65
C PRO A 189 5.06 -2.25 -9.34
N SER A 190 5.09 -1.57 -8.20
CA SER A 190 3.98 -0.68 -7.79
C SER A 190 3.88 0.54 -8.70
N ARG A 191 2.66 0.82 -9.17
CA ARG A 191 2.32 1.96 -10.04
C ARG A 191 0.90 2.42 -9.74
N ARG A 192 0.64 3.72 -9.79
CA ARG A 192 -0.70 4.27 -9.60
C ARG A 192 -1.69 3.70 -10.63
N ALA A 193 -2.89 3.31 -10.22
CA ALA A 193 -3.88 2.72 -11.12
C ALA A 193 -4.32 3.69 -12.23
N VAL A 194 -4.61 4.94 -11.86
CA VAL A 194 -4.89 6.05 -12.78
C VAL A 194 -3.58 6.73 -13.13
N ARG A 195 -3.04 6.46 -14.32
CA ARG A 195 -1.77 7.02 -14.80
C ARG A 195 -1.73 7.08 -16.32
N TRP A 196 -0.80 7.87 -16.83
CA TRP A 196 -0.36 7.74 -18.21
C TRP A 196 0.30 6.37 -18.42
N LYS A 197 -0.05 5.71 -19.52
CA LYS A 197 0.51 4.40 -19.89
C LYS A 197 1.24 4.53 -21.21
N GLN A 198 2.37 3.85 -21.31
CA GLN A 198 3.11 3.79 -22.56
C GLN A 198 2.26 3.16 -23.67
N ASP A 199 2.43 3.67 -24.88
CA ASP A 199 1.86 3.11 -26.11
C ASP A 199 2.96 2.91 -27.16
N GLU A 200 2.61 2.28 -28.29
CA GLU A 200 3.56 1.97 -29.35
C GLU A 200 4.26 3.23 -29.92
N SER A 201 3.61 4.39 -29.83
CA SER A 201 4.16 5.65 -30.34
C SER A 201 5.23 6.24 -29.41
N THR A 202 5.19 5.89 -28.14
CA THR A 202 6.02 6.46 -27.08
C THR A 202 7.10 5.53 -26.54
N THR A 203 6.99 4.20 -26.77
CA THR A 203 7.97 3.20 -26.30
C THR A 203 9.43 3.53 -26.68
N SER A 204 9.66 4.16 -27.83
CA SER A 204 11.02 4.50 -28.29
C SER A 204 11.63 5.72 -27.60
N TRP A 205 10.85 6.49 -26.83
CA TRP A 205 11.26 7.75 -26.19
C TRP A 205 11.37 7.65 -24.66
N ILE A 206 10.98 6.52 -24.08
CA ILE A 206 10.93 6.30 -22.64
C ILE A 206 11.77 5.10 -22.24
N SER A 207 12.18 5.06 -20.97
CA SER A 207 12.86 3.92 -20.38
C SER A 207 11.96 2.68 -20.41
N PRO A 208 12.49 1.51 -20.83
CA PRO A 208 11.75 0.26 -20.77
C PRO A 208 11.36 -0.08 -19.32
N LEU A 209 10.16 -0.62 -19.14
CA LEU A 209 9.65 -1.00 -17.83
C LEU A 209 10.29 -2.29 -17.33
N SER A 210 10.46 -2.40 -16.01
CA SER A 210 10.68 -3.66 -15.33
C SER A 210 9.36 -4.43 -15.21
N ASP A 211 9.40 -5.74 -15.49
CA ASP A 211 8.22 -6.60 -15.40
C ASP A 211 7.96 -7.08 -13.97
N LEU A 212 9.02 -7.33 -13.19
CA LEU A 212 8.91 -8.06 -11.93
C LEU A 212 10.06 -7.71 -10.96
N TRP A 213 9.72 -7.51 -9.69
CA TRP A 213 10.68 -7.59 -8.60
C TRP A 213 10.80 -9.03 -8.14
N VAL A 214 12.02 -9.51 -7.92
CA VAL A 214 12.34 -10.90 -7.62
C VAL A 214 13.42 -10.95 -6.55
N ILE A 215 13.06 -11.41 -5.37
CA ILE A 215 14.01 -11.73 -4.30
C ILE A 215 14.29 -13.22 -4.37
N GLU A 216 15.54 -13.58 -4.63
CA GLU A 216 16.02 -14.96 -4.51
C GLU A 216 16.23 -15.26 -3.02
N LEU A 217 15.50 -16.26 -2.52
CA LEU A 217 15.52 -16.63 -1.11
C LEU A 217 16.85 -17.27 -0.75
N SER A 218 17.32 -16.98 0.47
CA SER A 218 18.49 -17.66 1.02
C SER A 218 18.27 -19.18 1.05
N PRO A 219 19.32 -19.99 0.85
CA PRO A 219 19.19 -21.45 0.83
C PRO A 219 18.50 -22.03 2.07
N ALA A 220 18.81 -21.50 3.26
CA ALA A 220 18.23 -21.96 4.52
C ALA A 220 16.71 -21.75 4.58
N ILE A 221 16.22 -20.61 4.10
CA ILE A 221 14.79 -20.30 4.04
C ILE A 221 14.11 -21.16 2.98
N ALA A 222 14.69 -21.21 1.78
CA ALA A 222 14.16 -21.98 0.67
C ALA A 222 14.02 -23.47 1.02
N GLU A 223 15.05 -24.08 1.60
CA GLU A 223 15.03 -25.49 2.03
C GLU A 223 13.96 -25.75 3.10
N THR A 224 13.80 -24.81 4.04
CA THR A 224 12.80 -24.91 5.10
C THR A 224 11.38 -24.93 4.51
N LEU A 225 11.08 -23.98 3.61
CA LEU A 225 9.79 -23.86 2.95
C LEU A 225 9.52 -25.06 2.02
N GLN A 226 10.54 -25.52 1.29
CA GLN A 226 10.44 -26.72 0.44
C GLN A 226 10.16 -27.98 1.27
N THR A 227 10.73 -28.10 2.46
CA THR A 227 10.46 -29.23 3.36
C THR A 227 9.01 -29.21 3.83
N ALA A 228 8.52 -28.05 4.30
CA ALA A 228 7.12 -27.90 4.70
C ALA A 228 6.14 -28.15 3.53
N ALA A 229 6.48 -27.71 2.32
CA ALA A 229 5.67 -27.95 1.13
C ALA A 229 5.63 -29.43 0.71
N ARG A 230 6.68 -30.21 0.97
CA ARG A 230 6.66 -31.67 0.76
C ARG A 230 5.76 -32.38 1.78
N GLU A 231 5.71 -31.87 3.00
CA GLU A 231 4.82 -32.38 4.06
C GLU A 231 3.36 -32.00 3.79
N ASN A 232 3.11 -30.84 3.17
CA ASN A 232 1.79 -30.43 2.72
C ASN A 232 1.77 -29.99 1.24
N PRO A 233 1.72 -30.93 0.27
CA PRO A 233 1.77 -30.61 -1.16
C PRO A 233 0.54 -29.86 -1.70
N GLN A 234 -0.54 -29.79 -0.93
CA GLN A 234 -1.77 -29.10 -1.31
C GLN A 234 -1.83 -27.67 -0.77
N ALA A 235 -0.77 -27.20 -0.10
CA ALA A 235 -0.69 -25.83 0.37
C ALA A 235 -0.75 -24.86 -0.82
N LEU A 236 -1.62 -23.87 -0.70
CA LEU A 236 -1.80 -22.74 -1.62
C LEU A 236 -1.30 -21.43 -1.02
N THR A 237 -1.09 -21.38 0.30
CA THR A 237 -0.58 -20.20 1.00
C THR A 237 0.51 -20.57 2.00
N VAL A 238 1.31 -19.58 2.41
CA VAL A 238 2.34 -19.74 3.44
C VAL A 238 1.75 -20.23 4.76
N GLY A 239 0.56 -19.75 5.14
CA GLY A 239 -0.11 -20.19 6.36
C GLY A 239 -0.45 -21.67 6.36
N GLN A 240 -0.76 -22.26 5.21
CA GLN A 240 -1.04 -23.69 5.10
C GLN A 240 0.21 -24.56 5.22
N LEU A 241 1.40 -23.97 5.09
CA LEU A 241 2.67 -24.65 5.43
C LEU A 241 2.85 -24.75 6.96
N TRP A 242 2.22 -23.85 7.73
CA TRP A 242 2.19 -23.85 9.18
C TRP A 242 1.13 -24.85 9.69
N GLY A 243 1.50 -26.13 9.77
CA GLY A 243 0.53 -27.22 9.95
C GLY A 243 0.82 -28.22 11.07
N GLN A 244 1.73 -27.92 12.01
CA GLN A 244 2.24 -28.90 12.99
C GLN A 244 2.20 -28.43 14.45
N GLU A 245 1.74 -27.20 14.75
CA GLU A 245 1.64 -26.70 16.13
C GLU A 245 0.19 -26.47 16.57
N ASP A 246 -0.07 -26.62 17.87
CA ASP A 246 -1.36 -26.33 18.51
C ASP A 246 -1.69 -24.82 18.53
N ALA A 247 -0.77 -23.96 18.09
CA ALA A 247 -0.90 -22.50 18.14
C ALA A 247 -0.81 -21.83 16.76
N PRO A 248 -1.61 -20.77 16.50
CA PRO A 248 -1.47 -19.93 15.31
C PRO A 248 -0.08 -19.30 15.18
N LEU A 249 0.35 -19.02 13.95
CA LEU A 249 1.68 -18.51 13.65
C LEU A 249 2.01 -17.22 14.43
N GLU A 250 1.05 -16.29 14.50
CA GLU A 250 1.19 -15.05 15.28
C GLU A 250 1.40 -15.31 16.78
N THR A 251 0.69 -16.28 17.34
CA THR A 251 0.84 -16.63 18.77
C THR A 251 2.21 -17.25 19.04
N SER A 252 2.68 -18.15 18.17
CA SER A 252 4.01 -18.75 18.27
C SER A 252 5.12 -17.71 18.11
N PHE A 253 4.97 -16.75 17.19
CA PHE A 253 5.91 -15.63 17.05
C PHE A 253 5.98 -14.74 18.29
N ASN A 254 4.83 -14.29 18.80
CA ASN A 254 4.78 -13.41 19.98
C ASN A 254 5.37 -14.11 21.21
N ARG A 255 5.09 -15.41 21.38
CA ARG A 255 5.69 -16.24 22.44
C ARG A 255 7.21 -16.31 22.27
N TRP A 256 7.68 -16.62 21.07
CA TRP A 256 9.11 -16.72 20.77
C TRP A 256 9.86 -15.42 21.08
N CYS A 257 9.30 -14.26 20.73
CA CYS A 257 9.89 -12.96 21.06
C CYS A 257 9.89 -12.68 22.57
N SER A 258 8.79 -13.00 23.27
CA SER A 258 8.68 -12.75 24.73
C SER A 258 9.71 -13.52 25.57
N GLU A 259 10.23 -14.64 25.04
CA GLU A 259 11.25 -15.46 25.71
C GLU A 259 12.68 -14.98 25.45
N ILE A 260 12.87 -14.01 24.54
CA ILE A 260 14.18 -13.51 24.15
C ILE A 260 14.43 -12.15 24.84
N PRO A 261 15.51 -12.03 25.63
CA PRO A 261 15.90 -10.74 26.20
C PRO A 261 16.14 -9.69 25.12
N GLY A 262 15.50 -8.53 25.26
CA GLY A 262 15.54 -7.43 24.31
C GLY A 262 14.47 -7.49 23.22
N LEU A 263 13.63 -8.53 23.14
CA LEU A 263 12.51 -8.62 22.18
C LEU A 263 11.14 -8.68 22.89
N GLU A 264 11.07 -8.37 24.17
CA GLU A 264 9.88 -8.64 25.00
C GLU A 264 8.64 -7.86 24.53
N ARG A 265 8.83 -6.67 23.97
CA ARG A 265 7.74 -5.87 23.39
C ARG A 265 7.45 -6.19 21.93
N VAL A 266 8.32 -6.97 21.28
CA VAL A 266 8.23 -7.22 19.85
C VAL A 266 7.02 -8.09 19.57
N SER A 267 6.07 -7.54 18.83
CA SER A 267 4.85 -8.22 18.42
C SER A 267 4.76 -8.30 16.91
N SER A 268 3.95 -9.25 16.43
CA SER A 268 3.64 -9.48 15.02
C SER A 268 3.29 -8.19 14.25
N GLY A 269 2.60 -7.24 14.90
CA GLY A 269 2.22 -5.95 14.29
C GLY A 269 3.40 -5.03 13.97
N LEU A 270 4.50 -5.09 14.74
CA LEU A 270 5.67 -4.21 14.54
C LEU A 270 6.46 -4.58 13.26
N LEU A 271 6.34 -5.83 12.79
CA LEU A 271 7.03 -6.29 11.57
C LEU A 271 6.58 -5.51 10.32
N VAL A 272 5.32 -5.06 10.30
CA VAL A 272 4.72 -4.36 9.16
C VAL A 272 5.46 -3.06 8.83
N ARG A 273 5.99 -2.37 9.84
CA ARG A 273 6.61 -1.05 9.68
C ARG A 273 8.07 -1.13 9.23
N GLN A 274 8.71 -2.28 9.40
CA GLN A 274 10.15 -2.39 9.19
C GLN A 274 10.60 -2.10 7.74
N PRO A 275 9.97 -2.64 6.69
CA PRO A 275 10.36 -2.31 5.31
C PRO A 275 10.28 -0.82 4.98
N GLU A 276 9.24 -0.15 5.49
CA GLU A 276 9.01 1.27 5.27
C GLU A 276 10.12 2.10 5.93
N GLN A 277 10.41 1.80 7.20
CA GLN A 277 11.48 2.46 7.93
C GLN A 277 12.85 2.28 7.25
N THR A 278 13.18 1.05 6.85
CA THR A 278 14.45 0.75 6.16
C THR A 278 14.56 1.46 4.81
N ALA A 279 13.48 1.51 4.03
CA ALA A 279 13.47 2.24 2.76
C ALA A 279 13.67 3.74 2.96
N PHE A 280 12.97 4.33 3.93
CA PHE A 280 13.06 5.76 4.18
C PHE A 280 14.43 6.15 4.72
N GLU A 281 14.98 5.43 5.69
CA GLU A 281 16.31 5.73 6.24
C GLU A 281 17.43 5.67 5.19
N ASN A 282 17.27 4.81 4.18
CA ASN A 282 18.24 4.67 3.08
C ASN A 282 18.06 5.75 1.99
N THR A 283 16.84 6.18 1.71
CA THR A 283 16.55 7.02 0.54
C THR A 283 16.18 8.46 0.87
N LEU A 284 15.68 8.70 2.08
CA LEU A 284 15.08 9.95 2.53
C LEU A 284 13.95 10.45 1.61
N ASP A 285 13.30 9.52 0.89
CA ASP A 285 12.24 9.80 -0.08
C ASP A 285 10.94 9.10 0.35
N HIS A 286 9.97 9.91 0.80
CA HIS A 286 8.66 9.45 1.24
C HIS A 286 7.87 8.80 0.09
N THR A 287 7.94 9.37 -1.11
CA THR A 287 7.16 8.90 -2.26
C THR A 287 7.70 7.57 -2.75
N PHE A 288 9.03 7.46 -2.86
CA PHE A 288 9.70 6.20 -3.17
C PHE A 288 9.36 5.12 -2.14
N THR A 289 9.51 5.42 -0.85
CA THR A 289 9.25 4.48 0.25
C THR A 289 7.81 3.96 0.20
N ARG A 290 6.85 4.87 0.07
CA ARG A 290 5.43 4.53 0.01
C ARG A 290 5.11 3.68 -1.21
N LEU A 291 5.63 4.03 -2.39
CA LEU A 291 5.39 3.26 -3.61
C LEU A 291 6.04 1.87 -3.54
N LEU A 292 7.27 1.77 -3.07
CA LEU A 292 8.03 0.53 -2.96
C LEU A 292 7.30 -0.49 -2.07
N THR A 293 6.73 -0.02 -0.97
CA THR A 293 6.17 -0.86 0.09
C THR A 293 4.63 -0.86 0.13
N ALA A 294 3.95 -0.08 -0.71
CA ALA A 294 2.49 -0.01 -0.76
C ALA A 294 1.90 -1.42 -0.98
N PRO A 295 0.89 -1.87 -0.23
CA PRO A 295 0.10 -3.02 -0.64
C PRO A 295 -0.67 -2.68 -1.93
N ALA A 296 -1.08 -3.70 -2.68
CA ALA A 296 -1.80 -3.57 -3.96
C ALA A 296 -3.07 -2.72 -3.85
N ARG A 297 -3.75 -2.78 -2.69
CA ARG A 297 -4.98 -2.03 -2.42
C ARG A 297 -4.76 -0.64 -1.83
N ALA A 298 -3.53 -0.25 -1.50
CA ALA A 298 -3.31 1.08 -0.95
C ALA A 298 -3.48 2.14 -2.04
N GLY A 299 -4.20 3.21 -1.69
CA GLY A 299 -4.19 4.42 -2.49
C GLY A 299 -2.77 4.97 -2.61
N ILE A 300 -2.29 5.12 -3.84
CA ILE A 300 -1.05 5.80 -4.16
C ILE A 300 -1.40 7.28 -4.35
N PRO A 301 -0.73 8.20 -3.64
CA PRO A 301 -1.07 9.62 -3.71
C PRO A 301 -0.72 10.18 -5.08
N GLY A 302 -1.36 11.29 -5.49
CA GLY A 302 -1.08 12.00 -6.74
C GLY A 302 0.41 12.25 -7.00
N ALA A 303 1.17 12.62 -5.96
CA ALA A 303 2.62 12.79 -6.03
C ALA A 303 3.38 11.55 -6.55
N GLY A 304 2.85 10.33 -6.35
CA GLY A 304 3.41 9.09 -6.86
C GLY A 304 3.12 8.80 -8.34
N ALA A 305 2.38 9.67 -9.03
CA ALA A 305 2.05 9.52 -10.45
C ALA A 305 3.15 10.00 -11.41
N TYR A 306 4.06 10.83 -10.92
CA TYR A 306 5.05 11.54 -11.73
C TYR A 306 6.47 10.98 -11.64
N PRO A 307 7.02 10.65 -10.45
CA PRO A 307 8.38 10.17 -10.37
C PRO A 307 8.52 8.73 -10.87
N SER A 308 9.68 8.43 -11.45
CA SER A 308 10.14 7.13 -11.91
C SER A 308 11.43 6.78 -11.19
N TRP A 309 11.63 5.50 -10.88
CA TRP A 309 12.91 5.03 -10.32
C TRP A 309 13.43 3.82 -11.06
N THR A 310 14.76 3.79 -11.16
CA THR A 310 15.48 2.72 -11.86
C THR A 310 15.47 1.42 -11.08
N SER A 311 15.63 0.31 -11.80
CA SER A 311 15.85 -1.02 -11.21
C SER A 311 17.04 -1.07 -10.26
N THR A 312 18.08 -0.27 -10.50
CA THR A 312 19.24 -0.17 -9.59
C THR A 312 18.84 0.39 -8.23
N GLN A 313 18.11 1.50 -8.19
CA GLN A 313 17.67 2.13 -6.94
C GLN A 313 16.69 1.23 -6.17
N VAL A 314 15.75 0.63 -6.90
CA VAL A 314 14.80 -0.33 -6.33
C VAL A 314 15.53 -1.55 -5.78
N ALA A 315 16.48 -2.11 -6.51
CA ALA A 315 17.20 -3.30 -6.09
C ALA A 315 18.06 -3.05 -4.85
N GLN A 316 18.80 -1.95 -4.81
CA GLN A 316 19.59 -1.56 -3.64
C GLN A 316 18.74 -1.44 -2.38
N THR A 317 17.54 -0.87 -2.48
CA THR A 317 16.66 -0.72 -1.32
C THR A 317 15.99 -2.04 -0.94
N LEU A 318 15.53 -2.83 -1.91
CA LEU A 318 14.95 -4.15 -1.64
C LEU A 318 15.99 -5.11 -1.04
N ASP A 319 17.26 -5.05 -1.43
CA ASP A 319 18.34 -5.82 -0.83
C ASP A 319 18.50 -5.52 0.67
N LEU A 320 18.40 -4.24 1.05
CA LEU A 320 18.45 -3.84 2.47
C LEU A 320 17.23 -4.36 3.24
N ILE A 321 16.04 -4.23 2.66
CA ILE A 321 14.79 -4.73 3.24
C ILE A 321 14.81 -6.26 3.36
N SER A 322 15.36 -6.95 2.36
CA SER A 322 15.37 -8.41 2.29
C SER A 322 16.59 -9.05 2.95
N ALA A 323 17.43 -8.30 3.67
CA ALA A 323 18.69 -8.78 4.22
C ALA A 323 18.58 -10.10 5.02
N SER A 324 17.44 -10.36 5.66
CA SER A 324 17.18 -11.60 6.41
C SER A 324 16.54 -12.72 5.58
N ALA A 325 15.96 -12.39 4.42
CA ALA A 325 15.20 -13.30 3.58
C ALA A 325 16.02 -13.80 2.37
N GLY A 326 16.77 -12.92 1.72
CA GLY A 326 17.39 -13.19 0.43
C GLY A 326 18.00 -11.96 -0.23
N THR A 327 18.25 -12.06 -1.53
CA THR A 327 18.89 -11.02 -2.34
C THR A 327 18.05 -10.74 -3.58
N MET A 328 17.95 -9.48 -3.94
CA MET A 328 17.24 -9.02 -5.12
C MET A 328 17.99 -9.41 -6.39
N VAL A 329 17.28 -10.03 -7.32
CA VAL A 329 17.84 -10.43 -8.62
C VAL A 329 17.98 -9.18 -9.49
N SER A 330 19.23 -8.77 -9.74
CA SER A 330 19.50 -7.62 -10.59
C SER A 330 19.05 -7.87 -12.03
N THR A 331 18.22 -6.96 -12.54
CA THR A 331 17.90 -6.87 -13.97
C THR A 331 18.78 -5.81 -14.64
N SER A 332 18.49 -5.44 -15.89
CA SER A 332 19.17 -4.31 -16.55
C SER A 332 19.04 -3.05 -15.68
N PRO A 333 20.14 -2.31 -15.42
CA PRO A 333 20.16 -1.22 -14.44
C PRO A 333 19.35 0.02 -14.84
N TYR A 334 18.93 0.07 -16.10
CA TYR A 334 18.24 1.22 -16.71
C TYR A 334 16.72 1.02 -16.86
N LEU A 335 16.19 -0.12 -16.38
CA LEU A 335 14.74 -0.33 -16.45
C LEU A 335 14.04 0.58 -15.44
N ASN A 336 12.91 1.15 -15.84
CA ASN A 336 12.00 1.81 -14.93
C ASN A 336 11.28 0.75 -14.07
N ALA A 337 11.64 0.68 -12.79
CA ALA A 337 11.21 -0.36 -11.88
C ALA A 337 10.20 0.10 -10.84
N LEU A 338 9.78 1.37 -10.80
CA LEU A 338 8.81 1.88 -9.83
C LEU A 338 8.22 3.21 -10.32
N GLY A 339 6.95 3.46 -10.01
CA GLY A 339 6.33 4.77 -10.23
C GLY A 339 5.74 4.95 -11.63
N SER A 340 5.91 6.16 -12.18
CA SER A 340 5.31 6.55 -13.47
C SER A 340 5.89 5.78 -14.63
N GLU A 341 5.08 5.47 -15.65
CA GLU A 341 5.60 4.96 -16.93
C GLU A 341 6.17 6.07 -17.82
N LEU A 342 5.89 7.33 -17.48
CA LEU A 342 6.45 8.50 -18.15
C LEU A 342 7.86 8.77 -17.61
N ASP A 343 8.83 7.97 -18.07
CA ASP A 343 10.24 8.10 -17.75
C ASP A 343 11.04 8.36 -19.03
N PRO A 344 11.12 9.62 -19.51
CA PRO A 344 11.74 9.90 -20.81
C PRO A 344 13.23 9.56 -20.84
N ASP A 345 13.71 9.04 -21.97
CA ASP A 345 15.14 8.88 -22.20
C ASP A 345 15.80 10.26 -22.41
N ASP A 346 16.47 10.70 -21.35
CA ASP A 346 17.17 11.97 -21.27
C ASP A 346 18.17 12.19 -22.42
N LEU A 347 18.81 11.12 -22.92
CA LEU A 347 19.76 11.20 -24.03
C LEU A 347 19.04 11.42 -25.36
N LEU A 348 17.91 10.75 -25.59
CA LEU A 348 17.09 10.95 -26.77
C LEU A 348 16.46 12.34 -26.80
N LEU A 349 15.93 12.80 -25.66
CA LEU A 349 15.42 14.16 -25.52
C LEU A 349 16.50 15.20 -25.82
N ARG A 350 17.70 15.05 -25.25
CA ARG A 350 18.83 15.95 -25.54
C ARG A 350 19.22 15.93 -27.00
N ALA A 351 19.19 14.76 -27.66
CA ALA A 351 19.51 14.65 -29.08
C ALA A 351 18.47 15.38 -29.95
N ALA A 352 17.17 15.25 -29.62
CA ALA A 352 16.08 15.89 -30.34
C ALA A 352 16.05 17.43 -30.14
N LEU A 353 16.40 17.89 -28.94
CA LEU A 353 16.42 19.31 -28.59
C LEU A 353 17.72 20.02 -29.00
N ARG A 354 18.73 19.31 -29.51
CA ARG A 354 19.94 19.96 -30.05
C ARG A 354 19.51 20.90 -31.17
N PRO A 355 19.87 22.19 -31.11
CA PRO A 355 19.51 23.12 -32.17
C PRO A 355 20.13 22.63 -33.48
N LEU A 356 19.31 22.51 -34.52
CA LEU A 356 19.78 22.34 -35.89
C LEU A 356 20.87 23.40 -36.15
N PRO A 357 22.03 23.03 -36.70
CA PRO A 357 23.06 23.97 -37.08
C PRO A 357 22.46 25.14 -37.86
N LEU A 358 22.92 26.36 -37.58
CA LEU A 358 22.37 27.59 -38.20
C LEU A 358 22.37 27.58 -39.74
N TRP A 359 23.12 26.69 -40.38
CA TRP A 359 23.17 26.52 -41.83
C TRP A 359 22.02 25.66 -42.42
N GLU A 360 21.29 24.88 -41.60
CA GLU A 360 20.10 24.13 -42.04
C GLU A 360 18.79 24.93 -41.87
N ARG A 361 18.83 26.11 -41.23
CA ARG A 361 17.66 26.98 -41.03
C ARG A 361 17.34 27.90 -42.21
N ARG A 362 17.98 27.70 -43.35
CA ARG A 362 17.73 28.42 -44.61
C ARG A 362 17.65 27.43 -45.77
N CYS A 363 16.46 26.85 -45.95
CA CYS A 363 15.94 26.41 -47.25
C CYS A 363 14.43 26.64 -47.21
#